data_AF-J9SDU7-F1
#
_entry.id   AF-J9SDU7-F1
#
_cell.length_a   1.000
_cell.length_b   1.000
_cell.length_c   1.000
_cell.angle_alpha   90.00
_cell.angle_beta   90.00
_cell.angle_gamma   90.00
#
_symmetry.space_group_name_H-M   'P 1'
#
loop_
_entity.id
_entity.type
_entity.pdbx_description
1 polymer ?
#
loop_
_entity_poly.entity_id
_entity_poly.type
_entity_poly.pdbx_seq_one_letter_code
_entity_poly.pdbx_strand_id
1 'polypeptide(L)'
;MVRAVPTFSVLRGFLALLQLHEDLIEADLSAFHTIDYRDRWRRHPDGMRRLTLRMIYVRVRFLPAKSALSLHFSDGRSKWDLHAHLLAELVKAMAGIDYPERHAPVDESTPDDRAEKQSNREKRREAALARARAHNNAQGGDVAAQVAQARANAKAI
;
A
#
# COMPACT_ATOMS: atom_id res chain seq x y z
N MET A 1 6.25 -11.25 9.06
CA MET A 1 5.01 -11.71 8.40
C MET A 1 4.49 -10.58 7.50
N VAL A 2 4.72 -10.64 6.18
CA VAL A 2 4.31 -9.57 5.25
C VAL A 2 2.82 -9.75 4.93
N ARG A 3 1.95 -8.85 5.42
CA ARG A 3 0.55 -8.83 5.00
C ARG A 3 0.49 -8.50 3.51
N ALA A 4 0.06 -9.45 2.69
CA ALA A 4 -0.31 -9.19 1.31
C ALA A 4 -1.51 -8.23 1.30
N VAL A 5 -1.24 -6.94 1.10
CA VAL A 5 -2.28 -5.94 0.85
C VAL A 5 -2.85 -6.25 -0.53
N PRO A 6 -4.19 -6.40 -0.69
CA PRO A 6 -4.76 -6.72 -2.00
C PRO A 6 -4.42 -5.62 -3.01
N THR A 7 -3.86 -6.00 -4.16
CA THR A 7 -3.39 -5.10 -5.22
C THR A 7 -4.42 -4.05 -5.63
N PHE A 8 -5.70 -4.42 -5.66
CA PHE A 8 -6.82 -3.50 -5.94
C PHE A 8 -6.98 -2.38 -4.92
N SER A 9 -6.71 -2.64 -3.63
CA SER A 9 -6.80 -1.61 -2.58
C SER A 9 -5.67 -0.59 -2.70
N VAL A 10 -4.47 -1.03 -3.07
CA VAL A 10 -3.31 -0.15 -3.31
C VAL A 10 -3.58 0.73 -4.52
N LEU A 11 -4.10 0.16 -5.62
CA LEU A 11 -4.42 0.93 -6.81
C LEU A 11 -5.52 1.97 -6.55
N ARG A 12 -6.59 1.60 -5.84
CA ARG A 12 -7.67 2.53 -5.50
C ARG A 12 -7.19 3.66 -4.61
N GLY A 13 -6.37 3.36 -3.60
CA GLY A 13 -5.75 4.37 -2.74
C GLY A 13 -4.84 5.30 -3.53
N PHE A 14 -4.03 4.76 -4.44
CA PHE A 14 -3.15 5.57 -5.29
C PHE A 14 -3.91 6.47 -6.27
N LEU A 15 -5.00 5.99 -6.86
CA LEU A 15 -5.87 6.82 -7.70
C LEU A 15 -6.56 7.93 -6.91
N ALA A 16 -7.03 7.65 -5.69
CA ALA A 16 -7.60 8.66 -4.80
C ALA A 16 -6.57 9.73 -4.42
N LEU A 17 -5.33 9.31 -4.13
CA LEU A 17 -4.22 10.22 -3.85
C LEU A 17 -3.92 11.13 -5.06
N LEU A 18 -3.94 10.59 -6.28
CA LEU A 18 -3.77 11.38 -7.50
C LEU A 18 -4.90 12.38 -7.75
N GLN A 19 -6.12 12.09 -7.29
CA GLN A 19 -7.28 12.97 -7.48
C GLN A 19 -7.35 14.07 -6.42
N LEU A 20 -6.94 13.78 -5.19
CA LEU A 20 -7.07 14.71 -4.06
C LEU A 20 -5.84 15.61 -3.88
N HIS A 21 -4.66 15.15 -4.31
CA HIS A 21 -3.38 15.80 -4.04
C HIS A 21 -2.49 15.85 -5.29
N GLU A 22 -3.08 16.23 -6.42
CA GLU A 22 -2.38 16.30 -7.71
C GLU A 22 -1.21 17.30 -7.70
N ASP A 23 -1.42 18.42 -7.04
CA ASP A 23 -0.46 19.51 -6.82
C ASP A 23 0.78 19.09 -6.04
N LEU A 24 0.61 18.31 -4.96
CA LEU A 24 1.72 17.78 -4.17
C LEU A 24 2.55 16.79 -4.97
N ILE A 25 1.90 15.99 -5.81
CA ILE A 25 2.56 15.02 -6.68
C ILE A 25 3.34 15.74 -7.78
N GLU A 26 2.77 16.80 -8.37
CA GLU A 26 3.46 17.64 -9.34
C GLU A 26 4.70 18.30 -8.73
N ALA A 27 4.58 18.87 -7.53
CA ALA A 27 5.69 19.47 -6.80
C ALA A 27 6.82 18.46 -6.56
N ASP A 28 6.49 17.25 -6.09
CA ASP A 28 7.48 16.21 -5.80
C ASP A 28 8.12 15.63 -7.07
N LEU A 29 7.34 15.42 -8.13
CA LEU A 29 7.87 14.95 -9.41
C LEU A 29 8.78 15.98 -10.08
N SER A 30 8.47 17.27 -9.95
CA SER A 30 9.34 18.34 -10.41
C SER A 30 10.63 18.38 -9.58
N ALA A 31 10.52 18.40 -8.25
CA ALA A 31 11.65 18.62 -7.34
C ALA A 31 12.66 17.45 -7.29
N PHE A 32 12.18 16.21 -7.21
CA PHE A 32 13.06 15.04 -7.00
C PHE A 32 13.37 14.27 -8.27
N HIS A 33 12.60 14.50 -9.32
CA HIS A 33 12.62 13.67 -10.51
C HIS A 33 12.70 14.45 -11.83
N THR A 34 12.57 15.78 -11.78
CA THR A 34 12.63 16.66 -12.95
C THR A 34 11.62 16.24 -14.03
N ILE A 35 10.43 15.82 -13.60
CA ILE A 35 9.33 15.40 -14.49
C ILE A 35 8.20 16.40 -14.43
N ASP A 36 7.73 16.80 -15.62
CA ASP A 36 6.47 17.52 -15.79
C ASP A 36 5.29 16.56 -15.62
N TYR A 37 4.43 16.81 -14.63
CA TYR A 37 3.26 15.96 -14.38
C TYR A 37 2.29 15.93 -15.58
N ARG A 38 2.27 16.98 -16.41
CA ARG A 38 1.45 17.07 -17.63
C ARG A 38 1.79 16.00 -18.66
N ASP A 39 2.98 15.39 -18.56
CA ASP A 39 3.37 14.25 -19.39
C ASP A 39 2.46 13.03 -19.20
N ARG A 40 1.60 13.02 -18.17
CA ARG A 40 0.55 12.01 -17.97
C ARG A 40 -0.48 11.97 -19.11
N TRP A 41 -0.72 13.11 -19.75
CA TRP A 41 -1.67 13.25 -20.86
C TRP A 41 -0.99 13.39 -22.23
N ARG A 42 0.30 13.75 -22.25
CA ARG A 42 1.07 13.82 -23.49
C ARG A 42 1.49 12.41 -23.95
N ARG A 43 1.59 12.26 -25.26
CA ARG A 43 2.05 11.03 -25.91
C ARG A 43 3.35 11.27 -26.64
N HIS A 44 4.18 10.22 -26.68
CA HIS A 44 5.34 10.14 -27.56
C HIS A 44 4.89 9.88 -29.01
N PRO A 45 5.78 10.10 -29.99
CA PRO A 45 5.50 9.81 -31.40
C PRO A 45 5.12 8.35 -31.68
N ASP A 46 5.57 7.42 -30.82
CA ASP A 46 5.24 6.00 -30.84
C ASP A 46 3.81 5.68 -30.30
N GLY A 47 3.05 6.70 -29.89
CA GLY A 47 1.71 6.56 -29.35
C GLY A 47 1.64 6.23 -27.86
N MET A 48 2.77 5.98 -27.19
CA MET A 48 2.82 5.67 -25.76
C MET A 48 2.71 6.93 -24.91
N ARG A 49 2.15 6.81 -23.70
CA ARG A 49 2.10 7.95 -22.75
C ARG A 49 3.51 8.26 -22.26
N ARG A 50 3.87 9.54 -22.21
CA ARG A 50 5.17 10.01 -21.71
C ARG A 50 5.35 9.69 -20.22
N LEU A 51 4.27 9.76 -19.46
CA LEU A 51 4.25 9.38 -18.06
C LEU A 51 3.08 8.42 -17.76
N THR A 52 3.41 7.21 -17.30
CA THR A 52 2.42 6.18 -16.96
C THR A 52 2.09 6.17 -15.47
N LEU A 53 0.91 5.66 -15.11
CA LEU A 53 0.52 5.49 -13.71
C LEU A 53 1.52 4.64 -12.92
N ARG A 54 2.10 3.62 -13.55
CA ARG A 54 3.14 2.79 -12.92
C ARG A 54 4.40 3.61 -12.62
N MET A 55 4.83 4.46 -13.54
CA MET A 55 6.01 5.31 -13.34
C MET A 55 5.79 6.30 -12.19
N ILE A 56 4.61 6.92 -12.13
CA ILE A 56 4.25 7.82 -11.02
C ILE A 56 4.24 7.04 -9.71
N TYR A 57 3.60 5.87 -9.67
CA TYR A 57 3.51 5.05 -8.46
C TYR A 57 4.89 4.69 -7.90
N VAL A 58 5.81 4.23 -8.75
CA VAL A 58 7.16 3.84 -8.32
C VAL A 58 7.91 5.04 -7.72
N ARG A 59 7.81 6.21 -8.36
CA ARG A 59 8.48 7.44 -7.89
C ARG A 59 7.92 7.90 -6.55
N VAL A 60 6.59 7.98 -6.44
CA VAL A 60 5.90 8.37 -5.19
C VAL A 60 6.20 7.40 -4.05
N ARG A 61 6.28 6.10 -4.33
CA ARG A 61 6.57 5.06 -3.32
C ARG A 61 7.90 5.24 -2.62
N PHE A 62 8.91 5.77 -3.31
CA PHE A 62 10.28 5.92 -2.81
C PHE A 62 10.67 7.38 -2.63
N LEU A 63 9.69 8.27 -2.39
CA LEU A 63 9.97 9.67 -2.12
C LEU A 63 10.72 9.85 -0.78
N PRO A 64 11.68 10.80 -0.72
CA PRO A 64 12.33 11.17 0.53
C PRO A 64 11.34 11.72 1.57
N ALA A 65 11.70 11.63 2.86
CA ALA A 65 10.88 12.15 3.96
C ALA A 65 10.61 13.67 3.88
N LYS A 66 11.48 14.41 3.17
CA LYS A 66 11.38 15.85 2.90
C LYS A 66 10.43 16.21 1.74
N SER A 67 9.84 15.21 1.08
CA SER A 67 8.88 15.45 -0.01
C SER A 67 7.63 16.15 0.48
N ALA A 68 7.01 16.97 -0.38
CA ALA A 68 5.79 17.71 -0.07
C ALA A 68 4.67 16.76 0.36
N LEU A 69 4.55 15.61 -0.32
CA LEU A 69 3.59 14.58 0.00
C LEU A 69 3.88 13.91 1.36
N SER A 70 5.16 13.63 1.67
CA SER A 70 5.54 13.13 2.99
C SER A 70 5.27 14.14 4.10
N LEU A 71 5.54 15.42 3.87
CA LEU A 71 5.31 16.49 4.85
C LEU A 71 3.81 16.72 5.09
N HIS A 72 3.01 16.73 4.03
CA HIS A 72 1.56 16.90 4.09
C HIS A 72 0.90 15.80 4.92
N PHE A 73 1.20 14.52 4.65
CA PHE A 73 0.61 13.40 5.39
C PHE A 73 1.25 13.14 6.75
N SER A 74 2.33 13.85 7.09
CA SER A 74 2.96 13.74 8.40
C SER A 74 2.60 14.90 9.32
N ASP A 75 1.70 15.82 8.93
CA ASP A 75 1.32 17.02 9.69
C ASP A 75 2.55 17.83 10.18
N GLY A 76 3.59 17.94 9.35
CA GLY A 76 4.86 18.58 9.72
C GLY A 76 5.72 17.80 10.73
N ARG A 77 5.24 16.65 11.23
CA ARG A 77 6.00 15.74 12.11
C ARG A 77 6.84 14.80 11.25
N SER A 78 8.03 15.26 10.85
CA SER A 78 8.97 14.48 10.04
C SER A 78 9.05 13.03 10.51
N LYS A 79 8.69 12.08 9.63
CA LYS A 79 9.04 10.67 9.85
C LYS A 79 10.56 10.63 9.97
N TRP A 80 11.04 10.18 11.12
CA TRP A 80 12.48 10.02 11.34
C TRP A 80 13.05 9.19 10.20
N ASP A 81 14.07 9.72 9.56
CA ASP A 81 14.84 8.99 8.56
C ASP A 81 15.40 7.70 9.18
N LEU A 82 15.70 6.68 8.38
CA LEU A 82 16.34 5.47 8.88
C LEU A 82 17.65 5.80 9.60
N HIS A 83 18.41 6.74 9.05
CA HIS A 83 19.61 7.27 9.68
C HIS A 83 19.33 7.93 11.04
N ALA A 84 18.20 8.65 11.18
CA ALA A 84 17.80 9.24 12.45
C ALA A 84 17.41 8.18 13.48
N HIS A 85 16.73 7.10 13.05
CA HIS A 85 16.46 5.96 13.92
C HIS A 85 17.74 5.25 14.39
N LEU A 86 18.66 4.98 13.46
CA LEU A 86 19.93 4.30 13.78
C LEU A 86 20.80 5.16 14.71
N LEU A 87 20.84 6.47 14.50
CA LEU A 87 21.55 7.39 15.40
C LEU A 87 20.91 7.43 16.78
N ALA A 88 19.59 7.43 16.88
CA ALA A 88 18.92 7.40 18.17
C ALA A 88 19.14 6.09 18.93
N GLU A 89 19.13 4.95 18.24
CA GLU A 89 19.50 3.65 18.82
C GLU A 89 20.97 3.63 19.27
N LEU A 90 21.88 4.22 18.49
CA LEU A 90 23.29 4.34 18.86
C LEU A 90 23.46 5.23 20.11
N VAL A 91 22.79 6.39 20.15
CA VAL A 91 22.81 7.28 21.32
C VAL A 91 22.17 6.60 22.53
N LYS A 92 21.09 5.83 22.34
CA LYS A 92 20.46 5.02 23.40
C LYS A 92 21.45 4.00 23.97
N ALA A 93 22.14 3.26 23.10
CA ALA A 93 23.15 2.27 23.51
C ALA A 93 24.36 2.90 24.22
N MET A 94 24.76 4.11 23.84
CA MET A 94 25.91 4.80 24.44
C MET A 94 25.57 5.56 25.72
N ALA A 95 24.42 6.23 25.78
CA ALA A 95 24.06 7.12 26.88
C ALA A 95 23.20 6.44 27.95
N GLY A 96 22.63 5.26 27.68
CA GLY A 96 21.70 4.57 28.59
C GLY A 96 20.39 5.32 28.82
N ILE A 97 20.10 6.34 28.01
CA ILE A 97 18.88 7.14 28.09
C ILE A 97 17.83 6.45 27.21
N ASP A 98 16.83 5.85 27.85
CA ASP A 98 15.61 5.43 27.16
C ASP A 98 14.85 6.67 26.70
N TYR A 99 14.74 6.86 25.39
CA TYR A 99 13.72 7.74 24.86
C TYR A 99 12.37 7.12 25.20
N PRO A 100 11.39 7.88 25.71
CA PRO A 100 10.04 7.36 25.86
C PRO A 100 9.63 6.87 24.47
N GLU A 101 9.44 5.54 24.36
CA GLU A 101 8.92 4.96 23.13
C GLU A 101 7.71 5.79 22.74
N ARG A 102 7.63 6.14 21.46
CA ARG A 102 6.44 6.71 20.87
C ARG A 102 5.28 5.86 21.37
N HIS A 103 4.49 6.38 22.30
CA HIS A 103 3.25 5.74 22.69
C HIS A 103 2.53 5.50 21.37
N ALA A 104 2.33 4.23 21.02
CA ALA A 104 1.39 3.87 19.98
C ALA A 104 0.13 4.69 20.29
N PRO A 105 -0.52 5.33 19.30
CA PRO A 105 -1.70 6.15 19.55
C PRO A 105 -2.59 5.35 20.49
N VAL A 106 -2.85 5.93 21.67
CA VAL A 106 -3.59 5.25 22.72
C VAL A 106 -4.86 4.79 22.05
N ASP A 107 -5.05 3.47 21.97
CA ASP A 107 -6.25 2.93 21.36
C ASP A 107 -7.40 3.20 22.33
N GLU A 108 -7.96 4.40 22.22
CA GLU A 108 -9.10 4.91 23.00
C GLU A 108 -10.36 4.07 22.81
N SER A 109 -10.31 3.04 21.95
CA SER A 109 -11.42 2.13 21.80
C SER A 109 -11.66 1.32 23.08
N THR A 110 -12.88 1.48 23.60
CA THR A 110 -13.41 0.77 24.74
C THR A 110 -13.42 -0.75 24.46
N PRO A 111 -13.43 -1.62 25.49
CA PRO A 111 -13.50 -3.07 25.29
C PRO A 111 -14.67 -3.49 24.38
N ASP A 112 -15.79 -2.78 24.46
CA ASP A 112 -16.97 -3.00 23.61
C ASP A 112 -16.70 -2.68 22.13
N ASP A 113 -15.99 -1.59 21.83
CA ASP A 113 -15.62 -1.24 20.45
C ASP A 113 -14.69 -2.28 19.82
N ARG A 114 -13.82 -2.89 20.64
CA ARG A 114 -12.91 -3.94 20.20
C ARG A 114 -13.67 -5.24 19.91
N ALA A 115 -14.62 -5.59 20.78
CA ALA A 115 -15.52 -6.73 20.56
C ALA A 115 -16.41 -6.55 19.33
N GLU A 116 -16.94 -5.34 19.11
CA GLU A 116 -17.75 -5.03 17.94
C GLU A 116 -16.93 -5.10 16.65
N LYS A 117 -15.72 -4.52 16.63
CA LYS A 117 -14.79 -4.62 15.48
C LYS A 117 -14.42 -6.07 15.18
N GLN A 118 -14.20 -6.90 16.20
CA GLN A 118 -13.89 -8.31 16.03
C GLN A 118 -15.08 -9.09 15.44
N SER A 119 -16.29 -8.89 15.99
CA SER A 119 -17.51 -9.53 15.48
C SER A 119 -17.82 -9.13 14.03
N ASN A 120 -17.66 -7.86 13.68
CA ASN A 120 -17.85 -7.36 12.32
C ASN A 120 -16.81 -7.95 11.35
N ARG A 121 -15.58 -8.20 11.82
CA ARG A 121 -14.54 -8.85 11.04
C ARG A 121 -14.84 -10.33 10.81
N GLU A 122 -15.37 -11.03 11.81
CA GLU A 122 -15.81 -12.42 11.71
C GLU A 122 -16.99 -12.57 10.73
N LYS A 123 -18.03 -11.75 10.86
CA LYS A 123 -19.17 -11.71 9.92
C LYS A 123 -18.71 -11.47 8.47
N ARG A 124 -17.77 -10.54 8.26
CA ARG A 124 -17.20 -10.27 6.93
C ARG A 124 -16.41 -11.46 6.38
N ARG A 125 -15.68 -12.18 7.25
CA ARG A 125 -14.91 -13.38 6.87
C ARG A 125 -15.84 -14.52 6.49
N GLU A 126 -16.90 -14.74 7.26
CA GLU A 126 -17.91 -15.76 6.96
C GLU A 126 -18.64 -15.45 5.66
N ALA A 127 -19.06 -14.21 5.44
CA ALA A 127 -19.70 -13.79 4.19
C ALA A 127 -18.76 -13.91 2.97
N ALA A 128 -17.45 -13.74 3.15
CA ALA A 128 -16.47 -13.98 2.08
C ALA A 128 -16.30 -15.48 1.78
N LEU A 129 -16.25 -16.32 2.82
CA LEU A 129 -16.18 -17.78 2.65
C LEU A 129 -17.45 -18.35 2.03
N ALA A 130 -18.63 -17.85 2.42
CA ALA A 130 -19.90 -18.24 1.82
C ALA A 130 -19.95 -17.89 0.33
N ARG A 131 -19.47 -16.69 -0.06
CA ARG A 131 -19.35 -16.30 -1.48
C ARG A 131 -18.37 -17.18 -2.25
N ALA A 132 -17.23 -17.52 -1.66
CA ALA A 132 -16.27 -18.43 -2.29
C ALA A 132 -16.86 -19.84 -2.47
N ARG A 133 -17.58 -20.36 -1.48
CA ARG A 133 -18.29 -21.65 -1.57
C ARG A 133 -19.39 -21.62 -2.63
N ALA A 134 -20.19 -20.56 -2.68
CA ALA A 134 -21.24 -20.41 -3.70
C ALA A 134 -20.64 -20.32 -5.11
N HIS A 135 -19.53 -19.60 -5.28
CA HIS A 135 -18.81 -19.55 -6.56
C HIS A 135 -18.24 -20.93 -6.94
N ASN A 136 -17.62 -21.64 -5.99
CA ASN A 136 -17.07 -22.98 -6.24
C ASN A 136 -18.17 -24.02 -6.56
N ASN A 137 -19.33 -23.92 -5.90
CA ASN A 137 -20.48 -24.78 -6.18
C ASN A 137 -21.14 -24.44 -7.52
N ALA A 138 -21.22 -23.16 -7.88
CA ALA A 138 -21.74 -22.72 -9.19
C ALA A 138 -20.79 -23.08 -10.35
N GLN A 139 -19.49 -23.10 -10.09
CA GLN A 139 -18.46 -23.62 -10.99
C GLN A 139 -18.28 -25.14 -10.88
N GLY A 140 -19.28 -25.89 -10.39
CA GLY A 140 -19.29 -27.34 -10.23
C GLY A 140 -19.16 -28.14 -11.52
N GLY A 141 -18.14 -27.86 -12.33
CA GLY A 141 -17.53 -28.76 -13.28
C GLY A 141 -16.39 -29.49 -12.57
N ASP A 142 -16.46 -30.81 -12.62
CA ASP A 142 -15.61 -31.80 -11.98
C ASP A 142 -14.21 -31.30 -11.60
N VAL A 143 -14.01 -31.00 -10.31
CA VAL A 143 -12.74 -30.54 -9.74
C VAL A 143 -11.63 -31.56 -10.03
N ALA A 144 -11.97 -32.85 -10.12
CA ALA A 144 -11.02 -33.89 -10.48
C ALA A 144 -10.53 -33.73 -11.93
N ALA A 145 -11.40 -33.34 -12.86
CA ALA A 145 -11.04 -33.06 -14.25
C ALA A 145 -10.14 -31.82 -14.38
N GLN A 146 -10.41 -30.75 -13.61
CA GLN A 146 -9.58 -29.54 -13.61
C GLN A 146 -8.18 -29.82 -13.01
N VAL A 147 -8.10 -30.63 -11.96
CA VAL A 147 -6.83 -31.06 -11.36
C VAL A 147 -6.06 -31.99 -12.32
N ALA A 148 -6.74 -32.87 -13.04
CA ALA A 148 -6.13 -33.72 -14.06
C ALA A 148 -5.57 -32.88 -15.23
N GLN A 149 -6.31 -31.87 -15.69
CA GLN A 149 -5.88 -30.96 -16.74
C GLN A 149 -4.70 -30.08 -16.31
N ALA A 150 -4.70 -29.58 -15.08
CA ALA A 150 -3.58 -28.83 -14.52
C ALA A 150 -2.31 -29.70 -14.43
N ARG A 151 -2.43 -30.98 -14.06
CA ARG A 151 -1.31 -31.94 -14.05
C ARG A 151 -0.80 -32.27 -15.45
N ALA A 152 -1.70 -32.41 -16.44
CA ALA A 152 -1.32 -32.63 -17.83
C ALA A 152 -0.51 -31.45 -18.38
N ASN A 153 -0.95 -30.21 -18.11
CA ASN A 153 -0.24 -29.00 -18.52
C ASN A 153 1.13 -28.85 -17.84
N ALA A 154 1.26 -29.26 -16.57
CA ALA A 154 2.53 -29.21 -15.84
C ALA A 154 3.58 -30.21 -16.35
N LYS A 155 3.16 -31.25 -17.10
CA LYS A 155 4.03 -32.28 -17.67
C LYS A 155 4.46 -32.00 -19.12
N ALA A 156 3.87 -30.97 -19.73
CA ALA A 156 4.14 -30.53 -21.10
C ALA A 156 5.19 -29.38 -21.18
N ILE A 157 5.89 -29.13 -20.06
CA ILE A 157 7.09 -28.27 -19.94
C ILE A 157 8.27 -29.20 -19.67
#